data_AF-A0A9C9SD70-F1
#
_entry.id   AF-A0A9C9SD70-F1
#
_cell.length_a   1.000
_cell.length_b   1.000
_cell.length_c   1.000
_cell.angle_alpha   90.00
_cell.angle_beta   90.00
_cell.angle_gamma   90.00
#
_symmetry.space_group_name_H-M   'P 1'
#
loop_
_entity.id
_entity.type
_entity.pdbx_description
1 polymer ?
#
loop_
_entity_poly.entity_id
_entity_poly.type
_entity_poly.pdbx_seq_one_letter_code
_entity_poly.pdbx_strand_id
1 'polypeptide(L)' 'MLEVRHLRTLRALHQYGTLAKAAERLHVTQSALSHQLKDLEQRLEVRLYHRKGKPLRFTPAGE' A
#
# COMPACT_ATOMS: atom_id res chain seq x y z
N MET A 1 -6.10 1.52 -15.07
CA MET A 1 -7.46 1.64 -14.50
C MET A 1 -7.40 1.47 -12.99
N LEU A 2 -8.02 2.34 -12.19
CA LEU A 2 -8.10 2.13 -10.74
C LEU A 2 -9.02 0.94 -10.45
N GLU A 3 -8.69 0.13 -9.44
CA GLU A 3 -9.44 -1.09 -9.11
C GLU A 3 -9.69 -1.12 -7.60
N VAL A 4 -10.77 -1.80 -7.19
CA VAL A 4 -11.16 -1.93 -5.78
C VAL A 4 -10.03 -2.54 -4.93
N ARG A 5 -9.21 -3.42 -5.51
CA ARG A 5 -8.04 -4.00 -4.83
C ARG A 5 -7.06 -2.93 -4.34
N HIS A 6 -6.84 -1.86 -5.12
CA HIS A 6 -5.94 -0.77 -4.76
C HIS A 6 -6.46 -0.02 -3.52
N LEU A 7 -7.76 0.27 -3.47
CA LEU A 7 -8.39 0.93 -2.32
C LEU A 7 -8.34 0.04 -1.07
N ARG A 8 -8.56 -1.27 -1.21
CA ARG A 8 -8.42 -2.23 -0.11
C ARG A 8 -7.00 -2.27 0.44
N THR A 9 -6.00 -2.23 -0.44
CA THR A 9 -4.58 -2.15 -0.07
C THR A 9 -4.28 -0.91 0.74
N LEU A 10 -4.71 0.28 0.29
CA LEU A 10 -4.51 1.53 1.03
C LEU A 10 -5.18 1.49 2.41
N ARG A 11 -6.44 1.06 2.47
CA ARG A 11 -7.18 0.94 3.73
C ARG A 11 -6.50 -0.02 4.71
N ALA A 12 -6.05 -1.17 4.23
CA ALA A 12 -5.37 -2.15 5.08
C ALA A 12 -4.02 -1.63 5.60
N LEU A 13 -3.26 -0.94 4.75
CA LEU A 13 -1.99 -0.33 5.16
C LEU A 13 -2.19 0.77 6.21
N HIS A 14 -3.25 1.58 6.05
CA HIS A 14 -3.64 2.58 7.04
C HIS A 14 -4.03 1.94 8.39
N GLN A 15 -4.84 0.88 8.34
CA GLN A 15 -5.34 0.20 9.54
C GLN A 15 -4.27 -0.61 10.29
N TYR A 16 -3.35 -1.26 9.56
CA TYR A 16 -2.43 -2.25 10.14
C TYR A 16 -0.95 -1.80 10.18
N GLY A 17 -0.61 -0.67 9.55
CA GLY A 17 0.67 0.04 9.67
C GLY A 17 1.90 -0.64 9.07
N THR A 18 1.79 -1.87 8.55
CA THR A 18 2.89 -2.57 7.87
C THR A 18 2.40 -3.39 6.69
N LEU A 19 3.24 -3.53 5.66
CA LEU A 19 2.95 -4.40 4.50
C LEU A 19 2.70 -5.85 4.92
N ALA A 20 3.44 -6.37 5.90
CA ALA A 20 3.28 -7.75 6.38
C ALA A 20 1.90 -7.97 7.02
N LYS A 21 1.52 -7.13 8.00
CA LYS A 21 0.21 -7.24 8.66
C LYS A 21 -0.95 -6.99 7.68
N ALA A 22 -0.81 -6.02 6.77
CA ALA A 22 -1.83 -5.76 5.77
C ALA A 22 -2.00 -6.93 4.79
N ALA A 23 -0.90 -7.57 4.39
CA ALA A 23 -0.94 -8.72 3.48
C ALA A 23 -1.59 -9.94 4.13
N GLU A 24 -1.25 -10.21 5.40
CA GLU A 24 -1.89 -11.25 6.22
C GLU A 24 -3.41 -11.04 6.29
N ARG A 25 -3.85 -9.81 6.56
CA ARG A 25 -5.28 -9.45 6.68
C ARG A 25 -6.04 -9.48 5.36
N LEU A 26 -5.35 -9.30 4.24
CA LEU A 26 -5.92 -9.37 2.90
C LEU A 26 -5.78 -10.77 2.28
N HIS A 27 -5.20 -11.74 3.00
CA HIS A 27 -4.94 -13.10 2.51
C HIS A 27 -4.14 -13.12 1.21
N VAL A 28 -3.14 -12.24 1.12
CA VAL A 28 -2.19 -12.17 -0.01
C VAL A 28 -0.76 -12.22 0.51
N THR A 29 0.20 -12.47 -0.38
CA THR A 29 1.61 -12.36 -0.02
C THR A 29 2.03 -10.89 0.13
N GLN A 30 3.04 -10.64 0.98
CA GLN A 30 3.61 -9.30 1.11
C GLN A 30 4.15 -8.77 -0.23
N SER A 31 4.71 -9.64 -1.08
CA SER A 31 5.20 -9.27 -2.41
C SER A 31 4.07 -8.85 -3.35
N ALA A 32 2.93 -9.56 -3.34
CA ALA A 32 1.77 -9.18 -4.13
C ALA A 32 1.20 -7.82 -3.69
N LEU A 33 1.09 -7.59 -2.38
CA LEU A 33 0.63 -6.31 -1.85
C LEU A 33 1.58 -5.15 -2.22
N SER A 34 2.88 -5.38 -2.11
CA SER A 34 3.92 -4.41 -2.51
C SER A 34 3.84 -4.07 -4.00
N HIS A 35 3.62 -5.08 -4.86
CA HIS A 35 3.45 -4.86 -6.30
C HIS A 35 2.19 -4.05 -6.60
N GLN A 36 1.05 -4.41 -6.01
CA GLN A 36 -0.20 -3.64 -6.16
C GLN A 36 -0.04 -2.18 -5.74
N LEU A 37 0.71 -1.93 -4.66
CA LEU A 37 0.98 -0.58 -4.21
C LEU A 37 1.89 0.18 -5.18
N LYS A 38 2.95 -0.47 -5.68
CA LYS A 38 3.86 0.12 -6.67
C LYS A 38 3.12 0.46 -7.96
N ASP A 39 2.25 -0.42 -8.43
CA ASP A 39 1.42 -0.21 -9.61
C ASP A 39 0.48 0.98 -9.44
N LEU A 40 -0.09 1.13 -8.23
CA LEU A 40 -0.93 2.28 -7.89
C LEU A 40 -0.12 3.59 -7.90
N GLU A 41 1.04 3.64 -7.25
CA GLU A 41 1.93 4.80 -7.26
C GLU A 41 2.35 5.19 -8.68
N GLN A 42 2.66 4.21 -9.54
CA GLN A 42 3.03 4.45 -10.93
C GLN A 42 1.87 5.02 -11.75
N ARG A 43 0.65 4.53 -11.53
CA ARG A 43 -0.55 5.01 -12.25
C ARG A 43 -0.96 6.42 -11.83
N LEU A 44 -0.74 6.77 -10.57
CA LEU A 44 -1.04 8.09 -10.03
C LEU A 44 0.13 9.07 -10.21
N GLU A 45 1.27 8.59 -10.70
CA GLU A 45 2.54 9.33 -10.79
C GLU A 45 2.93 10.02 -9.47
N VAL A 46 2.50 9.43 -8.35
CA VAL A 46 2.68 9.98 -7.00
C VAL A 46 3.14 8.90 -6.05
N ARG A 47 4.03 9.27 -5.13
CA ARG A 47 4.37 8.41 -4.00
C ARG A 47 3.27 8.51 -2.96
N LEU A 48 2.72 7.37 -2.57
CA LEU A 48 1.77 7.26 -1.47
C LEU A 48 2.46 6.86 -0.16
N TYR A 49 3.68 6.31 -0.26
CA TYR A 49 4.47 5.89 0.90
C TYR A 49 5.94 6.24 0.79
N HIS A 50 6.56 6.45 1.95
CA HIS A 50 8.01 6.57 2.07
C HIS A 50 8.69 5.20 1.98
N ARG A 51 9.53 4.99 0.95
CA ARG A 51 10.22 3.71 0.70
C ARG A 51 11.22 3.30 1.77
N LYS A 52 11.75 4.26 2.52
CA LYS A 52 12.73 4.05 3.58
C LYS A 52 12.14 4.57 4.89
N GLY A 53 11.65 3.66 5.70
CA GLY A 53 11.03 3.95 6.99
C GLY A 53 10.45 2.66 7.58
N LYS A 54 10.94 2.25 8.74
CA LYS A 54 10.25 1.32 9.63
C LYS A 54 9.80 2.17 10.83
N PRO A 55 8.50 2.32 11.11
CA PRO A 55 7.35 1.75 10.40
C PRO A 55 7.09 2.41 9.04
N LEU A 56 6.26 1.76 8.22
CA LEU A 56 5.74 2.30 6.95
C LEU A 56 5.05 3.64 7.22
N ARG A 57 5.35 4.68 6.43
CA ARG A 57 4.73 6.01 6.57
C ARG A 57 4.10 6.44 5.25
N PHE A 58 2.89 6.98 5.34
CA PHE A 58 2.21 7.63 4.24
C PHE A 58 2.90 8.96 3.90
N THR A 59 2.84 9.34 2.63
CA THR A 59 3.10 10.73 2.22
C THR A 59 1.82 11.56 2.41
N PRO A 60 1.87 12.90 2.31
CA PRO A 60 0.65 13.71 2.30
C PRO A 60 -0.35 13.35 1.19
N ALA A 61 0.09 12.71 0.10
CA ALA A 61 -0.79 12.25 -0.96
C ALA A 61 -1.46 10.89 -0.65
N GLY A 62 -0.97 10.18 0.36
CA GLY A 62 -1.50 8.88 0.79
C GLY A 62 -2.36 8.92 2.05
N GLU A 63 -2.36 10.04 2.79
CA GLU A 63 -3.31 10.33 3.87
C GLU A 63 -4.66 10.81 3.31
#